data_AF-A0A1V6DA99-F1
#
_entry.id   AF-A0A1V6DA99-F1
#
_cell.length_a   1.000
_cell.length_b   1.000
_cell.length_c   1.000
_cell.angle_alpha   90.00
_cell.angle_beta   90.00
_cell.angle_gamma   90.00
#
_symmetry.space_group_name_H-M   'P 1'
#
loop_
_entity.id
_entity.type
_entity.pdbx_description
1 polymer ?
#
loop_
_entity_poly.entity_id
_entity_poly.type
_entity_poly.pdbx_seq_one_letter_code
_entity_poly.pdbx_strand_id
1 'polypeptide(L)'
;MLERTRRNVCANNQHGMGSALAHYSAAYKTFLAFPNWRAPETAGIWVDPGWLYCQRDLSGGWRVVDMQKGAFWEYIGRLEAYRCPEDKGPYVGTQIMTSYLMNGSVISYGRDWGSGNVNPLHRSIDFGPLDVIIWEATGPAGDWNDGSSFPREGLASAHREGAVFACADGHAEYMSREQINREVAGQYVYDRMVAAGDPSPCYGPTLLWNNPRARDGR
;
A
#
# COMPACT_ATOMS: atom_id res chain seq x y z
N MET A 1 -14.03 -23.78 0.82
CA MET A 1 -13.06 -23.24 1.81
C MET A 1 -13.81 -22.28 2.71
N LEU A 2 -13.71 -22.43 4.04
CA LEU A 2 -14.39 -21.54 5.00
C LEU A 2 -13.69 -20.16 5.04
N GLU A 3 -14.43 -19.11 5.38
CA GLU A 3 -13.94 -17.72 5.37
C GLU A 3 -12.78 -17.49 6.36
N ARG A 4 -12.75 -18.17 7.51
CA ARG A 4 -11.58 -18.22 8.41
C ARG A 4 -10.32 -18.79 7.75
N THR A 5 -10.46 -19.85 6.94
CA THR A 5 -9.31 -20.45 6.25
C THR A 5 -8.77 -19.50 5.18
N ARG A 6 -9.64 -18.77 4.48
CA ARG A 6 -9.24 -17.75 3.50
C ARG A 6 -8.46 -16.61 4.18
N ARG A 7 -8.95 -16.12 5.32
CA ARG A 7 -8.25 -15.12 6.14
C ARG A 7 -6.85 -15.57 6.54
N ASN A 8 -6.65 -16.84 6.88
CA ASN A 8 -5.31 -17.36 7.19
C ASN A 8 -4.37 -17.33 5.98
N VAL A 9 -4.87 -17.62 4.77
CA VAL A 9 -4.07 -17.50 3.54
C VAL A 9 -3.68 -16.03 3.31
N CYS A 10 -4.63 -15.12 3.47
CA CYS A 10 -4.38 -13.69 3.36
C CYS A 10 -3.36 -13.19 4.38
N ALA A 11 -3.44 -13.66 5.62
CA ALA A 11 -2.47 -13.33 6.66
C ALA A 11 -1.07 -13.84 6.32
N ASN A 12 -0.94 -15.05 5.77
CA ASN A 12 0.34 -15.56 5.31
C ASN A 12 0.89 -14.76 4.13
N ASN A 13 0.04 -14.34 3.20
CA ASN A 13 0.44 -13.50 2.07
C ASN A 13 0.91 -12.12 2.54
N GLN A 14 0.14 -11.46 3.41
CA GLN A 14 0.50 -10.15 3.98
C GLN A 14 1.75 -10.21 4.84
N HIS A 15 1.94 -11.28 5.61
CA HIS A 15 3.19 -11.48 6.33
C HIS A 15 4.37 -11.69 5.36
N GLY A 16 4.16 -12.39 4.24
CA GLY A 16 5.14 -12.47 3.16
C GLY A 16 5.48 -11.10 2.56
N MET A 17 4.48 -10.23 2.36
CA MET A 17 4.70 -8.84 1.92
C MET A 17 5.47 -8.01 2.96
N GLY A 18 5.11 -8.12 4.23
CA GLY A 18 5.82 -7.46 5.33
C GLY A 18 7.26 -7.94 5.48
N SER A 19 7.51 -9.25 5.33
CA SER A 19 8.85 -9.81 5.31
C SER A 19 9.67 -9.29 4.11
N ALA A 20 9.08 -9.24 2.91
CA ALA A 20 9.74 -8.68 1.73
C ALA A 20 10.07 -7.19 1.91
N LEU A 21 9.16 -6.41 2.49
CA LEU A 21 9.39 -5.01 2.87
C LEU A 21 10.59 -4.87 3.82
N ALA A 22 10.65 -5.70 4.87
CA ALA A 22 11.73 -5.68 5.84
C ALA A 22 13.09 -6.07 5.23
N HIS A 23 13.12 -7.11 4.38
CA HIS A 23 14.34 -7.53 3.67
C HIS A 23 14.84 -6.48 2.70
N TYR A 24 13.95 -5.90 1.89
CA TYR A 24 14.29 -4.78 1.02
C TYR A 24 14.84 -3.60 1.83
N SER A 25 14.14 -3.20 2.89
CA SER A 25 14.57 -2.09 3.74
C SER A 25 15.97 -2.32 4.33
N ALA A 26 16.26 -3.53 4.80
CA ALA A 26 17.58 -3.90 5.30
C ALA A 26 18.67 -3.82 4.21
N ALA A 27 18.38 -4.24 2.98
CA ALA A 27 19.30 -4.20 1.85
C ALA A 27 19.57 -2.77 1.34
N TYR A 28 18.58 -1.87 1.46
CA TYR A 28 18.61 -0.53 0.88
C TYR A 28 18.67 0.59 1.93
N LYS A 29 19.57 0.46 2.92
CA LYS A 29 19.84 1.51 3.93
C LYS A 29 18.58 2.03 4.62
N THR A 30 17.67 1.13 4.97
CA THR A 30 16.35 1.39 5.58
C THR A 30 15.29 2.02 4.67
N PHE A 31 15.61 2.38 3.42
CA PHE A 31 14.60 2.90 2.49
C PHE A 31 13.55 1.85 2.14
N LEU A 32 12.29 2.25 2.11
CA LEU A 32 11.22 1.38 1.61
C LEU A 32 11.29 1.28 0.09
N ALA A 33 10.64 0.26 -0.49
CA ALA A 33 10.51 0.15 -1.94
C ALA A 33 9.56 1.24 -2.47
N PHE A 34 9.78 1.69 -3.71
CA PHE A 34 8.86 2.64 -4.33
C PHE A 34 7.48 1.98 -4.52
N PRO A 35 6.37 2.68 -4.22
CA PRO A 35 5.06 2.03 -4.16
C PRO A 35 4.44 1.76 -5.53
N ASN A 36 5.13 2.06 -6.65
CA ASN A 36 4.59 2.10 -8.01
C ASN A 36 3.46 3.13 -8.12
N TRP A 37 3.85 4.42 -8.02
CA TRP A 37 2.97 5.57 -8.17
C TRP A 37 3.11 6.19 -9.56
N ARG A 38 1.99 6.32 -10.29
CA ARG A 38 1.96 6.73 -11.70
C ARG A 38 2.77 7.97 -12.04
N ALA A 39 2.63 9.03 -11.24
CA ALA A 39 3.10 10.35 -11.62
C ALA A 39 4.64 10.41 -11.76
N PRO A 40 5.44 9.97 -10.76
CA PRO A 40 6.88 9.80 -10.92
C PRO A 40 7.31 8.86 -12.06
N GLU A 41 6.61 7.75 -12.24
CA GLU A 41 6.94 6.75 -13.26
C GLU A 41 6.74 7.29 -14.68
N THR A 42 5.58 7.90 -14.94
CA THR A 42 5.24 8.47 -16.26
C THR A 42 6.01 9.74 -16.59
N ALA A 43 6.44 10.50 -15.57
CA ALA A 43 7.32 11.64 -15.74
C ALA A 43 8.80 11.25 -15.90
N GLY A 44 9.16 9.97 -15.79
CA GLY A 44 10.54 9.49 -15.88
C GLY A 44 11.41 9.90 -14.69
N ILE A 45 10.80 10.33 -13.59
CA ILE A 45 11.50 10.74 -12.35
C ILE A 45 11.92 9.50 -11.56
N TRP A 46 11.09 8.46 -11.56
CA TRP A 46 11.43 7.15 -11.02
C TRP A 46 11.53 6.14 -12.15
N VAL A 47 12.69 5.50 -12.29
CA VAL A 47 12.92 4.48 -13.31
C VAL A 47 13.13 3.10 -12.72
N ASP A 48 13.55 2.99 -11.46
CA ASP A 48 13.89 1.73 -10.79
C ASP A 48 12.65 0.88 -10.47
N PRO A 49 12.81 -0.42 -10.15
CA PRO A 49 11.68 -1.24 -9.72
C PRO A 49 10.94 -0.63 -8.54
N GLY A 50 9.61 -0.59 -8.61
CA GLY A 50 8.78 -0.46 -7.41
C GLY A 50 8.54 -1.82 -6.79
N TRP A 51 7.75 -1.88 -5.71
CA TRP A 51 7.49 -3.13 -4.99
C TRP A 51 6.84 -4.21 -5.87
N LEU A 52 5.91 -3.80 -6.76
CA LEU A 52 5.08 -4.69 -7.55
C LEU A 52 5.68 -4.98 -8.92
N TYR A 53 6.15 -3.94 -9.63
CA TYR A 53 6.68 -4.08 -10.99
C TYR A 53 7.71 -2.98 -11.29
N CYS A 54 8.36 -3.06 -12.46
CA CYS A 54 9.19 -1.99 -12.99
C CYS A 54 8.56 -1.37 -14.24
N GLN A 55 8.19 -0.09 -14.18
CA GLN A 55 7.49 0.61 -15.28
C GLN A 55 8.27 0.55 -16.60
N ARG A 56 9.60 0.72 -16.55
CA ARG A 56 10.45 0.78 -17.76
C ARG A 56 10.41 -0.52 -18.56
N ASP A 57 10.08 -1.63 -17.91
CA ASP A 57 10.13 -2.98 -18.47
C ASP A 57 8.75 -3.50 -18.90
N LEU A 58 7.69 -2.69 -18.80
CA LEU A 58 6.36 -3.06 -19.25
C LEU A 58 6.24 -3.01 -20.78
N SER A 59 5.60 -4.01 -21.37
CA SER A 59 5.49 -4.17 -22.83
C SER A 59 4.07 -3.95 -23.34
N GLY A 60 3.49 -2.77 -23.08
CA GLY A 60 2.21 -2.35 -23.68
C GLY A 60 0.94 -2.84 -22.98
N GLY A 61 1.04 -3.36 -21.76
CA GLY A 61 -0.11 -3.75 -20.93
C GLY A 61 0.29 -4.47 -19.64
N TRP A 62 -0.68 -4.70 -18.76
CA TRP A 62 -0.48 -5.40 -17.49
C TRP A 62 -0.56 -6.92 -17.69
N ARG A 63 0.48 -7.64 -17.26
CA ARG A 63 0.49 -9.10 -17.28
C ARG A 63 0.96 -9.63 -15.93
N VAL A 64 0.43 -10.77 -15.52
CA VAL A 64 0.83 -11.45 -14.27
C VAL A 64 2.35 -11.61 -14.15
N VAL A 65 3.04 -11.88 -15.26
CA VAL A 65 4.50 -12.07 -15.28
C VAL A 65 5.29 -10.78 -15.00
N ASP A 66 4.72 -9.60 -15.24
CA ASP A 66 5.43 -8.33 -15.02
C ASP A 66 5.71 -8.07 -13.53
N MET A 67 4.99 -8.75 -12.64
CA MET A 67 5.22 -8.76 -11.21
C MET A 67 6.60 -9.31 -10.82
N GLN A 68 7.17 -10.19 -11.65
CA GLN A 68 8.50 -10.76 -11.42
C GLN A 68 9.63 -9.73 -11.57
N LYS A 69 9.30 -8.53 -12.07
CA LYS A 69 10.22 -7.41 -12.25
C LYS A 69 10.15 -6.42 -11.09
N GLY A 70 9.24 -6.63 -10.14
CA GLY A 70 9.13 -5.82 -8.93
C GLY A 70 10.20 -6.17 -7.90
N ALA A 71 10.53 -5.21 -7.05
CA ALA A 71 11.53 -5.35 -6.01
C ALA A 71 11.19 -6.43 -4.97
N PHE A 72 9.91 -6.75 -4.76
CA PHE A 72 9.54 -7.79 -3.78
C PHE A 72 9.68 -9.21 -4.33
N TRP A 73 9.78 -9.38 -5.65
CA TRP A 73 9.80 -10.69 -6.27
C TRP A 73 10.97 -11.55 -5.78
N GLU A 74 12.15 -10.94 -5.59
CA GLU A 74 13.34 -11.65 -5.13
C GLU A 74 13.20 -12.24 -3.71
N TYR A 75 12.32 -11.68 -2.88
CA TYR A 75 12.07 -12.14 -1.51
C TYR A 75 10.86 -13.06 -1.40
N ILE A 76 9.88 -12.93 -2.29
CA ILE A 76 8.63 -13.71 -2.27
C ILE A 76 8.71 -14.95 -3.17
N GLY A 77 9.23 -14.80 -4.39
CA GLY A 77 9.54 -15.90 -5.31
C GLY A 77 8.36 -16.73 -5.83
N ARG A 78 7.10 -16.32 -5.60
CA ARG A 78 5.91 -17.06 -6.01
C ARG A 78 4.72 -16.16 -6.32
N LEU A 79 3.94 -16.50 -7.36
CA LEU A 79 2.85 -15.65 -7.86
C LEU A 79 1.65 -15.65 -6.91
N GLU A 80 1.40 -16.77 -6.23
CA GLU A 80 0.22 -16.97 -5.37
C GLU A 80 0.20 -16.03 -4.16
N ALA A 81 1.38 -15.58 -3.72
CA ALA A 81 1.50 -14.66 -2.59
C ALA A 81 0.94 -13.27 -2.89
N TYR A 82 0.83 -12.89 -4.16
CA TYR A 82 0.28 -11.60 -4.58
C TYR A 82 -1.22 -11.65 -4.85
N ARG A 83 -1.88 -12.80 -4.65
CA ARG A 83 -3.31 -12.95 -4.92
C ARG A 83 -4.07 -13.28 -3.63
N CYS A 84 -5.06 -12.46 -3.30
CA CYS A 84 -6.03 -12.76 -2.26
C CYS A 84 -7.02 -13.82 -2.80
N PRO A 85 -7.30 -14.92 -2.07
CA PRO A 85 -8.29 -15.90 -2.49
C PRO A 85 -9.71 -15.36 -2.64
N GLU A 86 -10.05 -14.25 -1.96
CA GLU A 86 -11.36 -13.59 -2.06
C GLU A 86 -11.44 -12.54 -3.18
N ASP A 87 -10.31 -12.15 -3.77
CA ASP A 87 -10.30 -11.24 -4.91
C ASP A 87 -10.74 -11.98 -6.18
N LYS A 88 -12.01 -11.79 -6.53
CA LYS A 88 -12.64 -12.42 -7.69
C LYS A 88 -12.64 -11.46 -8.87
N GLY A 89 -12.23 -11.98 -10.03
CA GLY A 89 -12.27 -11.23 -11.27
C GLY A 89 -13.70 -10.91 -11.75
N PRO A 90 -13.82 -10.20 -12.87
CA PRO A 90 -12.73 -9.86 -13.81
C PRO A 90 -11.73 -8.85 -13.22
N TYR A 91 -10.45 -9.06 -13.51
CA TYR A 91 -9.36 -8.18 -13.06
C TYR A 91 -9.08 -7.09 -14.10
N VAL A 92 -8.79 -5.88 -13.64
CA VAL A 92 -8.55 -4.70 -14.48
C VAL A 92 -7.31 -3.95 -14.01
N GLY A 93 -6.59 -3.30 -14.94
CA GLY A 93 -5.39 -2.55 -14.58
C GLY A 93 -4.34 -3.43 -13.89
N THR A 94 -3.69 -2.89 -12.87
CA THR A 94 -2.69 -3.60 -12.05
C THR A 94 -3.26 -4.67 -11.14
N GLN A 95 -4.60 -4.72 -10.94
CA GLN A 95 -5.25 -5.85 -10.28
C GLN A 95 -4.93 -7.18 -11.00
N ILE A 96 -4.60 -7.14 -12.29
CA ILE A 96 -4.14 -8.32 -13.04
C ILE A 96 -2.91 -8.95 -12.38
N MET A 97 -2.02 -8.17 -11.77
CA MET A 97 -0.81 -8.67 -11.09
C MET A 97 -1.08 -9.03 -9.63
N THR A 98 -1.79 -8.18 -8.89
CA THR A 98 -1.90 -8.31 -7.43
C THR A 98 -3.31 -8.06 -6.90
N SER A 99 -3.58 -8.51 -5.67
CA SER A 99 -4.74 -8.14 -4.85
C SER A 99 -4.39 -7.13 -3.75
N TYR A 100 -3.17 -6.59 -3.77
CA TYR A 100 -2.64 -5.76 -2.70
C TYR A 100 -2.15 -4.43 -3.24
N LEU A 101 -2.30 -3.36 -2.46
CA LEU A 101 -1.80 -2.03 -2.78
C LEU A 101 -0.89 -1.53 -1.65
N MET A 102 0.19 -0.86 -2.02
CA MET A 102 1.07 -0.19 -1.08
C MET A 102 0.57 1.23 -0.77
N ASN A 103 0.76 1.66 0.46
CA ASN A 103 0.38 2.98 0.92
C ASN A 103 1.17 4.07 0.19
N GLY A 104 0.46 5.02 -0.41
CA GLY A 104 1.09 6.19 -1.02
C GLY A 104 1.87 7.06 -0.02
N SER A 105 1.64 6.89 1.28
CA SER A 105 2.41 7.54 2.35
C SER A 105 3.91 7.29 2.26
N VAL A 106 4.34 6.15 1.68
CA VAL A 106 5.77 5.80 1.43
C VAL A 106 6.51 6.86 0.61
N ILE A 107 5.78 7.67 -0.16
CA ILE A 107 6.31 8.82 -0.90
C ILE A 107 5.56 10.13 -0.60
N SER A 108 4.93 10.23 0.58
CA SER A 108 4.07 11.36 0.94
C SER A 108 3.02 11.68 -0.14
N TYR A 109 2.45 10.63 -0.74
CA TYR A 109 1.44 10.72 -1.80
C TYR A 109 1.84 11.60 -2.98
N GLY A 110 3.14 11.64 -3.29
CA GLY A 110 3.69 12.42 -4.40
C GLY A 110 3.81 13.92 -4.15
N ARG A 111 3.53 14.42 -2.92
CA ARG A 111 3.61 15.85 -2.56
C ARG A 111 4.96 16.48 -2.95
N ASP A 112 6.04 15.73 -2.79
CA ASP A 112 7.39 16.25 -3.01
C ASP A 112 7.90 16.05 -4.45
N TRP A 113 7.18 15.29 -5.27
CA TRP A 113 7.63 14.87 -6.60
C TRP A 113 7.22 15.83 -7.72
N GLY A 114 6.46 16.88 -7.39
CA GLY A 114 6.00 17.92 -8.33
C GLY A 114 7.03 19.03 -8.62
N SER A 115 8.24 18.99 -8.04
CA SER A 115 9.19 20.12 -8.07
C SER A 115 10.55 19.82 -8.71
N GLY A 116 10.74 18.68 -9.36
CA GLY A 116 12.04 18.26 -9.89
C GLY A 116 13.04 17.82 -8.81
N ASN A 117 12.66 17.89 -7.53
CA ASN A 117 13.37 17.23 -6.45
C ASN A 117 12.86 15.79 -6.29
N VAL A 118 13.72 14.83 -6.57
CA VAL A 118 13.49 13.44 -6.18
C VAL A 118 13.78 13.36 -4.69
N ASN A 119 12.76 13.59 -3.85
CA ASN A 119 12.93 13.38 -2.42
C ASN A 119 13.13 11.86 -2.22
N PRO A 120 14.15 11.41 -1.48
CA PRO A 120 14.29 10.00 -1.19
C PRO A 120 12.98 9.43 -0.62
N LEU A 121 12.72 8.18 -0.97
CA LEU A 121 11.67 7.37 -0.37
C LEU A 121 11.78 7.47 1.16
N HIS A 122 10.67 7.31 1.88
CA HIS A 122 10.77 7.23 3.33
C HIS A 122 11.52 5.97 3.74
N ARG A 123 12.14 6.05 4.91
CA ARG A 123 12.75 4.89 5.56
C ARG A 123 11.71 4.20 6.42
N SER A 124 11.88 2.91 6.65
CA SER A 124 11.05 2.13 7.58
C SER A 124 10.99 2.77 8.97
N ILE A 125 12.11 3.35 9.42
CA ILE A 125 12.21 4.03 10.72
C ILE A 125 11.45 5.36 10.81
N ASP A 126 10.96 5.89 9.69
CA ASP A 126 10.14 7.10 9.67
C ASP A 126 8.67 6.77 10.01
N PHE A 127 8.30 5.49 10.09
CA PHE A 127 6.97 4.98 10.44
C PHE A 127 6.93 4.32 11.82
N GLY A 128 5.75 4.35 12.45
CA GLY A 128 5.46 3.55 13.64
C GLY A 128 5.33 2.06 13.30
N PRO A 129 5.62 1.13 14.23
CA PRO A 129 5.56 -0.32 13.93
C PRO A 129 4.21 -0.83 13.42
N LEU A 130 3.11 -0.20 13.87
CA LEU A 130 1.74 -0.57 13.49
C LEU A 130 1.23 0.17 12.25
N ASP A 131 2.02 1.08 11.69
CA ASP A 131 1.63 1.84 10.49
C ASP A 131 1.45 0.88 9.32
N VAL A 132 0.30 0.97 8.66
CA VAL A 132 -0.05 0.12 7.52
C VAL A 132 0.71 0.56 6.28
N ILE A 133 1.47 -0.36 5.71
CA ILE A 133 2.23 -0.15 4.48
C ILE A 133 1.57 -0.85 3.30
N ILE A 134 0.95 -2.03 3.47
CA ILE A 134 0.26 -2.74 2.39
C ILE A 134 -1.10 -3.22 2.87
N TRP A 135 -2.13 -3.11 2.02
CA TRP A 135 -3.47 -3.64 2.31
C TRP A 135 -4.00 -4.50 1.18
N GLU A 136 -4.97 -5.34 1.54
CA GLU A 136 -5.83 -6.03 0.57
C GLU A 136 -6.72 -5.03 -0.14
N ALA A 137 -6.60 -4.98 -1.46
CA ALA A 137 -7.36 -4.09 -2.29
C ALA A 137 -8.45 -4.82 -3.06
N THR A 138 -9.66 -4.29 -3.02
CA THR A 138 -10.78 -4.71 -3.85
C THR A 138 -11.67 -3.52 -4.15
N GLY A 139 -12.03 -3.36 -5.42
CA GLY A 139 -12.80 -2.22 -5.87
C GLY A 139 -12.85 -2.11 -7.40
N PRO A 140 -13.65 -1.18 -7.93
CA PRO A 140 -13.68 -0.87 -9.36
C PRO A 140 -12.30 -0.42 -9.88
N ALA A 141 -12.13 -0.38 -11.20
CA ALA A 141 -10.85 -0.05 -11.85
C ALA A 141 -10.19 1.26 -11.34
N GLY A 142 -10.98 2.25 -10.93
CA GLY A 142 -10.48 3.54 -10.44
C GLY A 142 -9.77 3.48 -9.10
N ASP A 143 -9.93 2.39 -8.35
CA ASP A 143 -9.29 2.19 -7.06
C ASP A 143 -7.85 1.63 -7.16
N TRP A 144 -7.46 1.20 -8.36
CA TRP A 144 -6.17 0.59 -8.67
C TRP A 144 -5.25 1.62 -9.33
N ASN A 145 -4.61 2.47 -8.54
CA ASN A 145 -3.67 3.49 -9.02
C ASN A 145 -2.25 2.91 -9.15
N ASP A 146 -2.13 1.95 -10.06
CA ASP A 146 -0.93 1.17 -10.29
C ASP A 146 -0.60 0.21 -9.12
N GLY A 147 0.55 0.32 -8.45
CA GLY A 147 0.85 -0.53 -7.29
C GLY A 147 0.52 0.12 -5.94
N SER A 148 -0.04 1.33 -5.96
CA SER A 148 -0.29 2.13 -4.78
C SER A 148 -1.66 2.79 -4.84
N SER A 149 -2.17 3.26 -3.70
CA SER A 149 -3.39 4.06 -3.64
C SER A 149 -3.41 4.95 -2.41
N PHE A 150 -4.39 5.85 -2.34
CA PHE A 150 -4.80 6.46 -1.08
C PHE A 150 -5.62 5.46 -0.25
N PRO A 151 -5.63 5.54 1.10
CA PRO A 151 -6.47 4.67 1.93
C PRO A 151 -7.99 4.69 1.63
N ARG A 152 -8.49 5.70 0.90
CA ARG A 152 -9.90 5.79 0.49
C ARG A 152 -10.19 5.02 -0.80
N GLU A 153 -9.17 4.53 -1.49
CA GLU A 153 -9.25 3.90 -2.80
C GLU A 153 -8.95 2.40 -2.65
N GLY A 154 -9.93 1.57 -2.98
CA GLY A 154 -9.74 0.12 -3.06
C GLY A 154 -9.61 -0.59 -1.72
N LEU A 155 -9.82 0.09 -0.59
CA LEU A 155 -9.55 -0.50 0.71
C LEU A 155 -10.49 -1.67 1.06
N ALA A 156 -9.92 -2.88 1.05
CA ALA A 156 -10.31 -3.99 1.89
C ALA A 156 -11.81 -4.36 1.91
N SER A 157 -12.50 -4.39 0.77
CA SER A 157 -13.92 -4.81 0.69
C SER A 157 -14.13 -6.33 0.50
N ALA A 158 -13.07 -7.09 0.20
CA ALA A 158 -13.11 -8.52 -0.13
C ALA A 158 -13.67 -9.39 1.01
N HIS A 159 -13.25 -9.08 2.23
CA HIS A 159 -13.63 -9.79 3.43
C HIS A 159 -14.73 -9.01 4.17
N ARG A 160 -15.88 -9.66 4.41
CA ARG A 160 -17.06 -9.00 4.99
C ARG A 160 -16.80 -8.45 6.39
N GLU A 161 -16.03 -9.17 7.20
CA GLU A 161 -15.80 -8.86 8.62
C GLU A 161 -14.64 -7.89 8.89
N GLY A 162 -13.74 -7.69 7.93
CA GLY A 162 -12.46 -6.99 8.13
C GLY A 162 -11.48 -7.29 7.01
N ALA A 163 -10.18 -7.09 7.22
CA ALA A 163 -9.13 -7.49 6.27
C ALA A 163 -7.78 -7.60 6.99
N VAL A 164 -6.80 -8.20 6.29
CA VAL A 164 -5.44 -8.30 6.80
C VAL A 164 -4.54 -7.27 6.12
N PHE A 165 -3.66 -6.66 6.90
CA PHE A 165 -2.76 -5.58 6.52
C PHE A 165 -1.31 -5.99 6.80
N ALA A 166 -0.37 -5.52 5.99
CA ALA A 166 1.05 -5.60 6.33
C ALA A 166 1.50 -4.27 6.95
N CYS A 167 2.09 -4.35 8.14
CA CYS A 167 2.55 -3.21 8.90
C CYS A 167 4.04 -2.93 8.66
N ALA A 168 4.50 -1.74 9.07
CA ALA A 168 5.86 -1.26 8.79
C ALA A 168 6.98 -2.10 9.41
N ASP A 169 6.73 -2.82 10.51
CA ASP A 169 7.68 -3.76 11.12
C ASP A 169 7.68 -5.16 10.46
N GLY A 170 6.79 -5.40 9.50
CA GLY A 170 6.66 -6.65 8.74
C GLY A 170 5.63 -7.66 9.29
N HIS A 171 4.91 -7.37 10.37
CA HIS A 171 3.81 -8.25 10.81
C HIS A 171 2.56 -8.09 9.93
N ALA A 172 1.67 -9.08 10.02
CA ALA A 172 0.35 -9.04 9.43
C ALA A 172 -0.70 -8.80 10.52
N GLU A 173 -1.52 -7.76 10.38
CA GLU A 173 -2.55 -7.39 11.36
C GLU A 173 -3.95 -7.51 10.76
N TYR A 174 -4.86 -8.13 11.50
CA TYR A 174 -6.28 -8.15 11.12
C TYR A 174 -7.00 -6.95 11.75
N MET A 175 -7.63 -6.12 10.92
CA MET A 175 -8.57 -5.11 11.39
C MET A 175 -10.00 -5.46 11.00
N SER A 176 -10.93 -5.34 11.95
CA SER A 176 -12.36 -5.45 11.67
C SER A 176 -12.85 -4.33 10.75
N ARG A 177 -13.97 -4.56 10.06
CA ARG A 177 -14.61 -3.56 9.20
C ARG A 177 -14.85 -2.23 9.94
N GLU A 178 -15.24 -2.32 11.21
CA GLU A 178 -15.48 -1.14 12.03
C GLU A 178 -14.19 -0.35 12.29
N GLN A 179 -13.09 -1.04 12.62
CA GLN A 179 -11.78 -0.40 12.76
C GLN A 179 -11.33 0.23 11.44
N ILE A 180 -11.41 -0.50 10.33
CA ILE A 180 -11.08 0.01 8.99
C ILE A 180 -11.87 1.28 8.69
N ASN A 181 -13.18 1.28 8.94
CA ASN A 181 -14.02 2.45 8.73
C ASN A 181 -13.61 3.62 9.64
N ARG A 182 -13.18 3.37 10.89
CA ARG A 182 -12.65 4.40 11.79
C ARG A 182 -11.32 4.97 11.29
N GLU A 183 -10.41 4.14 10.81
CA GLU A 183 -9.12 4.57 10.24
C GLU A 183 -9.34 5.46 8.99
N VAL A 184 -10.26 5.07 8.10
CA VAL A 184 -10.62 5.88 6.91
C VAL A 184 -11.40 7.15 7.27
N ALA A 185 -12.32 7.06 8.23
CA ALA A 185 -13.16 8.18 8.66
C ALA A 185 -12.40 9.18 9.55
N GLY A 186 -11.37 8.75 10.28
CA GLY A 186 -10.52 9.60 11.10
C GLY A 186 -10.01 10.81 10.32
N GLN A 187 -9.68 10.62 9.04
CA GLN A 187 -9.32 11.70 8.13
C GLN A 187 -10.47 12.68 7.85
N TYR A 188 -11.72 12.21 7.64
CA TYR A 188 -12.86 13.10 7.38
C TYR A 188 -13.19 13.98 8.59
N VAL A 189 -13.05 13.42 9.79
CA VAL A 189 -13.21 14.14 11.05
C VAL A 189 -12.09 15.18 11.21
N TYR A 190 -10.84 14.80 10.93
CA TYR A 190 -9.70 15.71 10.91
C TYR A 190 -9.91 16.89 9.96
N ASP A 191 -10.26 16.63 8.69
CA ASP A 191 -10.46 17.65 7.65
C ASP A 191 -11.55 18.68 8.05
N ARG A 192 -12.64 18.21 8.68
CA ARG A 192 -13.72 19.09 9.19
C ARG A 192 -13.30 19.89 10.43
N MET A 193 -12.52 19.31 11.33
CA MET A 193 -12.07 19.98 12.56
C MET A 193 -11.05 21.09 12.26
N VAL A 194 -10.12 20.84 11.34
CA VAL A 194 -9.19 21.86 10.83
C VAL A 194 -9.97 23.01 10.15
N ALA A 195 -10.96 22.69 9.33
CA ALA A 195 -11.82 23.70 8.71
C ALA A 195 -12.66 24.50 9.72
N ALA A 196 -12.92 23.94 10.91
CA ALA A 196 -13.64 24.60 12.00
C ALA A 196 -12.73 25.44 12.92
N GLY A 197 -11.42 25.47 12.69
CA GLY A 197 -10.47 26.24 13.49
C GLY A 197 -10.21 25.67 14.89
N ASP A 198 -10.53 24.40 15.12
CA ASP A 198 -10.22 23.71 16.38
C ASP A 198 -8.73 23.33 16.42
N PRO A 199 -7.92 23.91 17.34
CA PRO A 199 -6.48 23.72 17.36
C PRO A 199 -6.03 22.38 17.97
N SER A 200 -6.96 21.50 18.38
CA SER A 200 -6.61 20.21 18.99
C SER A 200 -7.33 19.04 18.34
N PRO A 201 -6.73 18.40 17.33
CA PRO A 201 -7.17 17.07 16.96
C PRO A 201 -6.46 16.08 17.87
N CYS A 202 -7.21 15.52 18.81
CA CYS A 202 -6.88 14.22 19.42
C CYS A 202 -6.90 13.05 18.40
N TYR A 203 -7.14 13.36 17.11
CA TYR A 203 -6.93 12.48 15.96
C TYR A 203 -5.64 12.88 15.25
N GLY A 204 -4.53 12.23 15.62
CA GLY A 204 -3.29 12.29 14.86
C GLY A 204 -3.37 11.46 13.57
N PRO A 205 -2.23 11.23 12.88
CA PRO A 205 -2.17 10.25 11.80
C PRO A 205 -2.80 8.92 12.26
N THR A 206 -3.61 8.33 11.39
CA THR A 206 -4.18 7.00 11.62
C THR A 206 -3.18 5.95 11.11
N LEU A 207 -3.37 4.67 11.42
CA LEU A 207 -2.50 3.61 10.93
C LEU A 207 -2.49 3.56 9.40
N LEU A 208 -3.58 3.97 8.75
CA LEU A 208 -3.70 4.09 7.28
C LEU A 208 -3.24 5.46 6.74
N TRP A 209 -3.56 6.56 7.43
CA TRP A 209 -3.08 7.91 7.08
C TRP A 209 -1.84 8.23 7.90
N ASN A 210 -0.72 7.62 7.52
CA ASN A 210 0.51 7.56 8.32
C ASN A 210 1.71 8.31 7.68
N ASN A 211 1.47 9.37 6.89
CA ASN A 211 2.57 10.11 6.25
C ASN A 211 3.56 10.71 7.27
N PRO A 212 4.85 10.31 7.27
CA PRO A 212 5.86 10.84 8.20
C PRO A 212 6.10 12.35 8.06
N ARG A 213 5.79 12.95 6.91
CA ARG A 213 6.01 14.38 6.63
C ARG A 213 4.84 15.29 6.96
N ALA A 214 3.70 14.74 7.37
CA ALA A 214 2.52 15.55 7.59
C ALA A 214 1.81 15.18 8.89
N ARG A 215 1.46 16.22 9.67
CA ARG A 215 0.73 16.05 10.93
C ARG A 215 -0.64 15.42 10.74
N ASP A 216 -1.22 15.56 9.55
CA ASP A 216 -2.49 15.00 9.14
C ASP A 216 -2.37 13.63 8.46
N GLY A 217 -1.15 13.13 8.25
CA GLY A 217 -0.94 11.83 7.61
C GLY A 217 -1.14 11.79 6.10
N ARG A 218 -1.29 12.94 5.40
CA ARG A 218 -1.46 13.06 3.93
C ARG A 218 -0.33 13.81 3.24
#